data_AF-M5V3H8-F1
#
_entry.id   AF-M5V3H8-F1
#
_cell.length_a   1.000
_cell.length_b   1.000
_cell.length_c   1.000
_cell.angle_alpha   90.00
_cell.angle_beta   90.00
_cell.angle_gamma   90.00
#
_symmetry.space_group_name_H-M   'P 1'
#
loop_
_entity.id
_entity.type
_entity.pdbx_description
1 polymer ?
#
loop_
_entity_poly.entity_id
_entity_poly.type
_entity_poly.pdbx_seq_one_letter_code
_entity_poly.pdbx_strand_id
1 'polypeptide(L)'
;MNDFRPQNTDPGLYNNVTIPDIEVRIGDTCLSFLDRGNLFYYTNSINDVERILKYIRTKWNEENKKGIDIPFSTYLEIASGRNHDAA
;
A
#
# COMPACT_ATOMS: atom_id res chain seq x y z
N MET A 1 16.93 2.08 5.34
CA MET A 1 16.28 1.06 6.19
C MET A 1 14.90 0.80 5.60
N ASN A 2 14.51 -0.47 5.42
CA ASN A 2 13.19 -0.82 4.89
C ASN A 2 12.16 -0.69 6.03
N ASP A 3 11.51 0.48 6.13
CA ASP A 3 10.53 0.82 7.19
C ASP A 3 9.29 -0.10 7.22
N PHE A 4 9.16 -1.01 6.25
CA PHE A 4 7.97 -1.84 6.02
C PHE A 4 8.14 -3.32 6.43
N ARG A 5 9.29 -3.73 7.01
CA ARG A 5 9.52 -5.11 7.46
C ARG A 5 9.76 -5.16 8.97
N PRO A 6 8.84 -5.73 9.78
CA PRO A 6 9.21 -6.27 11.08
C PRO A 6 10.04 -7.54 10.87
N GLN A 7 11.16 -7.67 11.58
CA GLN A 7 12.16 -8.73 11.39
C GLN A 7 11.69 -10.14 11.81
N ASN A 8 10.46 -10.30 12.33
CA ASN A 8 10.06 -11.51 13.08
C ASN A 8 8.57 -11.92 13.00
N THR A 9 7.83 -11.54 11.95
CA THR A 9 6.43 -12.02 11.78
C THR A 9 6.25 -12.70 10.43
N ASP A 10 5.38 -13.71 10.42
CA ASP A 10 4.95 -14.57 9.32
C ASP A 10 5.33 -14.05 7.91
N PRO A 11 6.03 -14.83 7.06
CA PRO A 11 6.48 -14.36 5.75
C PRO A 11 5.34 -13.87 4.83
N GLY A 12 4.07 -14.17 5.16
CA GLY A 12 2.87 -13.70 4.46
C GLY A 12 2.22 -12.41 4.97
N LEU A 13 2.73 -11.79 6.03
CA LEU A 13 2.11 -10.60 6.65
C LEU A 13 3.07 -9.41 6.70
N TYR A 14 2.74 -8.38 5.92
CA TYR A 14 3.36 -7.07 6.00
C TYR A 14 2.49 -6.17 6.88
N ASN A 15 2.88 -6.02 8.14
CA ASN A 15 2.33 -4.95 8.99
C ASN A 15 3.11 -3.65 8.69
N ASN A 16 2.43 -2.68 8.09
CA ASN A 16 2.98 -1.34 7.93
C ASN A 16 2.96 -0.64 9.30
N VAL A 17 4.13 -0.54 9.94
CA VAL A 17 4.26 0.04 11.29
C VAL A 17 3.97 1.56 11.29
N THR A 18 3.98 2.21 10.12
CA THR A 18 3.88 3.68 10.01
C THR A 18 2.47 4.18 9.72
N ILE A 19 1.61 3.37 9.06
CA ILE A 19 0.26 3.78 8.68
C ILE A 19 -0.74 2.89 9.42
N PRO A 20 -1.52 3.43 10.38
CA PRO A 20 -2.42 2.61 11.19
C PRO A 20 -3.46 1.91 10.30
N ASP A 21 -3.98 0.78 10.75
CA ASP A 21 -5.06 0.00 10.12
C ASP A 21 -4.79 -0.54 8.70
N ILE A 22 -3.61 -0.28 8.12
CA ILE A 22 -3.24 -0.80 6.79
C ILE A 22 -2.55 -2.15 6.96
N GLU A 23 -3.12 -3.16 6.31
CA GLU A 23 -2.58 -4.51 6.22
C GLU A 23 -2.18 -4.80 4.78
N VAL A 24 -1.03 -5.42 4.58
CA VAL A 24 -0.68 -6.02 3.28
C VAL A 24 -0.53 -7.52 3.47
N ARG A 25 -1.43 -8.28 2.82
CA ARG A 25 -1.47 -9.74 2.87
C ARG A 25 -0.90 -10.32 1.59
N ILE A 26 -0.02 -11.31 1.73
CA ILE A 26 0.46 -12.11 0.61
C ILE A 26 -0.50 -13.28 0.42
N GLY A 27 -1.26 -13.27 -0.68
CA GLY A 27 -2.01 -14.43 -1.14
C GLY A 27 -1.21 -15.24 -2.16
N ASP A 28 -1.71 -16.42 -2.53
CA ASP A 28 -1.02 -17.34 -3.46
C ASP A 28 -0.73 -16.73 -4.84
N THR A 29 -1.51 -15.73 -5.27
CA THR A 29 -1.42 -15.15 -6.62
C THR A 29 -1.21 -13.63 -6.63
N CYS A 30 -1.46 -12.93 -5.52
CA CYS A 30 -1.34 -11.48 -5.45
C CYS A 30 -1.12 -10.96 -4.03
N LEU A 31 -0.62 -9.73 -3.95
CA LEU A 31 -0.54 -8.93 -2.74
C LEU A 31 -1.83 -8.12 -2.61
N SER A 32 -2.51 -8.26 -1.48
CA SER A 32 -3.77 -7.59 -1.15
C SER A 32 -3.54 -6.52 -0.10
N PHE A 33 -4.01 -5.31 -0.35
CA PHE A 33 -3.91 -4.17 0.54
C PHE A 33 -5.29 -3.92 1.17
N LEU A 34 -5.34 -3.95 2.50
CA LEU A 34 -6.57 -3.80 3.25
C LEU A 34 -6.50 -2.63 4.22
N ASP A 35 -7.65 -1.99 4.43
CA ASP A 35 -7.86 -0.96 5.45
C ASP A 35 -8.97 -1.44 6.38
N ARG A 36 -8.62 -1.75 7.63
CA ARG A 36 -9.52 -2.39 8.60
C ARG A 36 -10.17 -3.67 8.05
N GLY A 37 -9.41 -4.47 7.31
CA GLY A 37 -9.88 -5.69 6.66
C GLY A 37 -10.67 -5.50 5.36
N ASN A 38 -10.90 -4.26 4.90
CA ASN A 38 -11.54 -3.99 3.61
C ASN A 38 -10.50 -3.88 2.50
N LEU A 39 -10.62 -4.71 1.45
CA LEU A 39 -9.72 -4.68 0.30
C LEU A 39 -9.90 -3.35 -0.46
N PHE A 40 -8.82 -2.60 -0.63
CA PHE A 40 -8.83 -1.35 -1.40
C PHE A 40 -7.87 -1.37 -2.59
N TYR A 41 -6.87 -2.26 -2.61
CA TYR A 41 -5.96 -2.41 -3.75
C TYR A 41 -5.34 -3.81 -3.78
N TYR A 42 -4.96 -4.30 -4.96
CA TYR A 42 -4.21 -5.54 -5.11
C TYR A 42 -3.29 -5.48 -6.32
N THR A 43 -2.16 -6.20 -6.25
CA THR A 43 -1.21 -6.31 -7.37
C THR A 43 -0.35 -7.56 -7.24
N ASN A 44 0.17 -8.04 -8.36
CA ASN A 44 1.20 -9.10 -8.42
C ASN A 44 2.60 -8.53 -8.65
N SER A 45 2.74 -7.21 -8.82
CA SER A 45 3.98 -6.51 -9.11
C SER A 45 4.58 -5.89 -7.84
N ILE A 46 5.80 -6.29 -7.50
CA ILE A 46 6.55 -5.73 -6.36
C ILE A 46 6.83 -4.22 -6.59
N ASN A 47 7.07 -3.81 -7.83
CA ASN A 47 7.32 -2.40 -8.16
C ASN A 47 6.09 -1.54 -7.88
N ASP A 48 4.89 -2.07 -8.13
CA ASP A 48 3.64 -1.37 -7.85
C ASP A 48 3.45 -1.24 -6.34
N VAL A 49 3.79 -2.27 -5.57
CA VAL A 49 3.70 -2.24 -4.10
C VAL A 49 4.49 -1.08 -3.51
N GLU A 50 5.76 -0.92 -3.90
CA GLU A 50 6.57 0.18 -3.37
C GLU A 50 6.01 1.56 -3.72
N ARG A 51 5.54 1.75 -4.96
CA ARG A 51 4.94 3.02 -5.41
C ARG A 51 3.67 3.33 -4.63
N ILE A 52 2.82 2.32 -4.43
CA ILE A 52 1.55 2.45 -3.74
C ILE A 52 1.77 2.75 -2.25
N LEU A 53 2.69 2.04 -1.59
CA LEU A 53 3.02 2.31 -0.18
C LEU A 53 3.60 3.71 0.01
N LYS A 54 4.48 4.17 -0.89
CA LYS A 54 5.00 5.55 -0.87
C LYS A 54 3.87 6.57 -1.04
N TYR A 55 2.99 6.35 -1.99
CA TYR A 55 1.86 7.24 -2.24
C TYR A 55 0.90 7.32 -1.04
N ILE A 56 0.52 6.19 -0.46
CA ILE A 56 -0.35 6.16 0.73
C ILE A 56 0.33 6.90 1.89
N ARG A 57 1.64 6.73 2.09
CA ARG A 57 2.41 7.46 3.12
C ARG A 57 2.34 8.97 2.89
N THR A 58 2.51 9.44 1.65
CA THR A 58 2.39 10.86 1.30
C THR A 58 0.98 11.39 1.58
N LYS A 59 -0.05 10.71 1.08
CA LYS A 59 -1.45 11.12 1.29
C LYS A 59 -1.89 11.08 2.74
N TRP A 60 -1.36 10.16 3.52
CA TRP A 60 -1.58 10.13 4.96
C TRP A 60 -0.97 11.34 5.65
N ASN A 61 0.29 11.67 5.33
CA ASN A 61 0.98 12.79 5.97
C ASN A 61 0.40 14.16 5.59
N GLU A 62 -0.04 14.32 4.34
CA GLU A 62 -0.50 15.62 3.81
C GLU A 62 -2.01 15.84 4.00
N GLU A 63 -2.81 14.80 3.80
CA GLU A 63 -4.27 14.92 3.74
C GLU A 63 -4.97 14.06 4.80
N ASN A 64 -4.24 13.29 5.61
CA ASN A 64 -4.80 12.33 6.56
C ASN A 64 -5.74 11.30 5.88
N LYS A 65 -5.48 10.99 4.60
CA LYS A 65 -6.23 10.02 3.79
C LYS A 65 -5.41 8.76 3.56
N LYS A 66 -6.06 7.59 3.62
CA LYS A 66 -5.42 6.29 3.37
C LYS A 66 -6.46 5.29 2.84
N GLY A 67 -5.98 4.15 2.34
CA GLY A 67 -6.83 2.99 2.05
C GLY A 67 -8.10 3.32 1.26
N ILE A 68 -9.26 3.10 1.87
CA ILE A 68 -10.56 3.31 1.22
C ILE A 68 -10.93 4.78 0.96
N ASP A 69 -10.26 5.73 1.61
CA ASP A 69 -10.47 7.17 1.39
C ASP A 69 -9.94 7.63 0.02
N ILE A 70 -9.09 6.82 -0.62
CA ILE A 70 -8.47 7.09 -1.90
C ILE A 70 -9.18 6.24 -2.97
N PRO A 71 -9.64 6.84 -4.09
CA PRO A 71 -10.30 6.10 -5.15
C PRO A 71 -9.41 4.99 -5.75
N PHE A 72 -10.00 3.83 -6.03
CA PHE A 72 -9.30 2.71 -6.66
C PHE A 72 -8.58 3.09 -7.96
N SER A 73 -9.19 3.95 -8.78
CA SER A 73 -8.61 4.43 -10.04
C SER A 73 -7.28 5.15 -9.83
N THR A 74 -7.14 5.91 -8.74
CA THR A 74 -5.90 6.62 -8.41
C THR A 74 -4.76 5.65 -8.13
N TYR A 75 -5.04 4.52 -7.48
CA TYR A 75 -4.04 3.46 -7.28
C TYR A 75 -3.61 2.84 -8.62
N LEU A 76 -4.51 2.63 -9.57
CA LEU A 76 -4.15 2.14 -10.91
C LEU A 76 -3.24 3.12 -11.67
N GLU A 77 -3.49 4.43 -11.54
CA GLU A 77 -2.67 5.49 -12.14
C GLU A 77 -1.26 5.52 -11.55
N ILE A 78 -1.16 5.44 -10.22
CA ILE A 78 0.11 5.37 -9.48
C ILE A 78 0.91 4.12 -9.86
N ALA A 79 0.26 2.96 -9.88
CA ALA A 79 0.90 1.70 -10.27
C ALA A 79 1.46 1.77 -11.69
N SER A 80 0.67 2.35 -12.61
CA SER A 80 1.08 2.58 -14.00
C SER A 80 2.24 3.59 -14.15
N GLY A 81 2.67 4.28 -13.08
CA GLY A 81 3.66 5.34 -13.15
C GLY A 81 3.16 6.59 -13.88
N ARG A 82 1.85 6.74 -14.04
CA ARG A 82 1.21 7.85 -14.77
C ARG A 82 0.84 9.03 -13.86
N ASN A 83 1.17 8.95 -12.58
CA ASN A 83 0.92 10.03 -11.65
C ASN A 83 2.11 11.01 -11.65
N HIS A 84 1.88 12.22 -12.18
CA HIS A 84 2.87 13.29 -12.28
C HIS A 84 3.03 14.11 -10.98
N ASP A 85 2.20 13.88 -9.95
CA ASP A 85 2.28 14.61 -8.67
C ASP A 85 3.32 14.02 -7.69
N ALA A 86 4.14 13.05 -8.12
CA ALA A 86 5.19 12.42 -7.32
C ALA A 86 6.62 12.78 -7.81
N ALA A 87 6.79 13.95 -8.43
CA ALA A 87 8.07 14.50 -8.87
C ALA A 87 8.52 15.67 -7.98
#